data_AF-A0A1E4IWC1-F1
#
_entry.id   AF-A0A1E4IWC1-F1
#
_cell.length_a   1.000
_cell.length_b   1.000
_cell.length_c   1.000
_cell.angle_alpha   90.00
_cell.angle_beta   90.00
_cell.angle_gamma   90.00
#
_symmetry.space_group_name_H-M   'P 1'
#
loop_
_entity.id
_entity.type
_entity.pdbx_description
1 polymer ?
#
loop_
_entity_poly.entity_id
_entity_poly.type
_entity_poly.pdbx_seq_one_letter_code
_entity_poly.pdbx_strand_id
1 'polypeptide(L)'
;MAVCRFAPIGTPVIQLTLVGSGEPLLRMEKRLHCAATGAGMALELSVCRDAEMLGIPMQQTPAVLLAGRVVLTGLQRTEAIEAWLRETFHTDKQ
;
A
#
# COMPACT_ATOMS: atom_id res chain seq x y z
N MET A 1 12.26 -21.24 6.51
CA MET A 1 11.13 -21.18 7.45
C MET A 1 10.53 -19.78 7.40
N ALA A 2 9.48 -19.56 6.62
CA ALA A 2 8.77 -18.28 6.60
C ALA A 2 7.63 -18.36 7.61
N VAL A 3 7.81 -17.71 8.76
CA VAL A 3 6.76 -17.61 9.77
C VAL A 3 5.75 -16.60 9.25
N CYS A 4 4.64 -17.08 8.70
CA CYS A 4 3.46 -16.26 8.48
C CYS A 4 2.97 -15.79 9.85
N ARG A 5 3.43 -14.61 10.28
CA ARG A 5 2.87 -13.94 11.47
C ARG A 5 1.41 -13.65 11.15
N PHE A 6 0.50 -14.46 11.71
CA PHE A 6 -0.88 -14.06 11.86
C PHE A 6 -0.87 -12.70 12.55
N ALA A 7 -1.47 -11.69 11.92
CA ALA A 7 -1.63 -10.39 12.54
C ALA A 7 -2.38 -10.62 13.87
N PRO A 8 -1.89 -10.10 15.01
CA PRO A 8 -2.57 -10.27 16.28
C PRO A 8 -4.01 -9.73 16.18
N ILE A 9 -4.93 -10.40 16.88
CA ILE A 9 -6.35 -10.00 16.95
C ILE A 9 -6.41 -8.54 17.42
N GLY A 10 -6.96 -7.65 16.59
CA GLY A 10 -7.00 -6.20 16.82
C GLY A 10 -6.00 -5.36 16.01
N THR A 11 -5.19 -5.98 15.14
CA THR A 11 -4.33 -5.23 14.21
C THR A 11 -5.20 -4.51 13.17
N PRO A 12 -5.06 -3.19 12.97
CA PRO A 12 -5.81 -2.48 11.94
C PRO A 12 -5.45 -3.06 10.56
N VAL A 13 -6.48 -3.46 9.83
CA VAL A 13 -6.36 -3.96 8.44
C VAL A 13 -6.61 -2.81 7.50
N ILE A 14 -5.66 -2.56 6.60
CA ILE A 14 -5.75 -1.51 5.60
C ILE A 14 -5.94 -2.14 4.24
N GLN A 15 -6.93 -1.65 3.50
CA GLN A 15 -7.21 -2.05 2.13
C GLN A 15 -6.71 -0.98 1.16
N LEU A 16 -5.74 -1.34 0.34
CA LEU A 16 -5.19 -0.48 -0.71
C LEU A 16 -5.36 -1.15 -2.08
N THR A 17 -5.48 -0.33 -3.12
CA THR A 17 -5.42 -0.82 -4.50
C THR A 17 -4.14 -0.35 -5.16
N LEU A 18 -3.33 -1.27 -5.63
CA LEU A 18 -2.11 -1.01 -6.37
C LEU A 18 -2.40 -1.04 -7.86
N VAL A 19 -2.05 0.04 -8.55
CA VAL A 19 -2.32 0.26 -9.97
C VAL A 19 -1.03 0.29 -10.77
N GLY A 20 -1.00 -0.49 -11.85
CA GLY A 20 0.11 -0.54 -12.79
C GLY A 20 0.44 -1.96 -13.22
N SER A 21 1.66 -2.16 -13.71
CA SER A 21 2.12 -3.47 -14.17
C SER A 21 3.64 -3.62 -14.09
N GLY A 22 4.11 -4.85 -14.30
CA GLY A 22 5.54 -5.17 -14.40
C GLY A 22 6.31 -5.11 -13.09
N GLU A 23 7.64 -5.03 -13.21
CA GLU A 23 8.56 -5.00 -12.06
C GLU A 23 8.36 -3.81 -11.10
N PRO A 24 8.03 -2.58 -11.57
CA PRO A 24 7.78 -1.46 -10.65
C PRO A 24 6.61 -1.74 -9.71
N LEU A 25 5.56 -2.40 -10.19
CA LEU A 25 4.41 -2.80 -9.36
C LEU A 25 4.84 -3.78 -8.27
N LEU A 26 5.57 -4.84 -8.62
CA LEU A 26 6.05 -5.84 -7.65
C LEU A 26 6.99 -5.23 -6.60
N ARG A 27 7.81 -4.25 -6.99
CA ARG A 27 8.65 -3.51 -6.05
C ARG A 27 7.81 -2.67 -5.10
N MET A 28 6.78 -2.00 -5.60
CA MET A 28 5.86 -1.21 -4.76
C MET A 28 5.07 -2.11 -3.79
N GLU A 29 4.54 -3.24 -4.26
CA GLU A 29 3.84 -4.22 -3.43
C GLU A 29 4.69 -4.68 -2.24
N LYS A 30 5.95 -5.06 -2.49
CA LYS A 30 6.89 -5.43 -1.43
C LYS A 30 7.13 -4.30 -0.43
N ARG A 31 7.32 -3.06 -0.93
CA ARG A 31 7.53 -1.89 -0.07
C ARG A 31 6.32 -1.61 0.80
N LEU A 32 5.10 -1.72 0.26
CA LEU A 32 3.87 -1.54 1.01
C LEU A 32 3.73 -2.61 2.11
N HIS A 33 4.01 -3.88 1.82
CA HIS A 33 4.00 -4.92 2.85
C HIS A 33 5.03 -4.69 3.95
N CYS A 34 6.26 -4.31 3.60
CA CYS A 34 7.30 -3.96 4.57
C CYS A 34 6.89 -2.76 5.42
N ALA A 35 6.38 -1.70 4.79
CA ALA A 35 5.94 -0.48 5.47
C ALA A 35 4.76 -0.74 6.41
N ALA A 36 3.75 -1.50 5.98
CA ALA A 36 2.62 -1.88 6.82
C ALA A 36 3.07 -2.71 8.03
N THR A 37 3.99 -3.67 7.81
CA THR A 37 4.57 -4.44 8.90
C THR A 37 5.34 -3.55 9.89
N GLY A 38 6.13 -2.59 9.39
CA GLY A 38 6.84 -1.61 10.22
C GLY A 38 5.89 -0.71 11.02
N ALA A 39 4.78 -0.30 10.41
CA ALA A 39 3.71 0.46 11.04
C ALA A 39 2.84 -0.37 12.02
N GLY A 40 3.03 -1.69 12.09
CA GLY A 40 2.24 -2.58 12.94
C GLY A 40 0.80 -2.79 12.44
N MET A 41 0.61 -2.77 11.12
CA MET A 41 -0.68 -2.85 10.44
C MET A 41 -0.73 -4.08 9.53
N ALA A 42 -1.91 -4.67 9.35
CA ALA A 42 -2.14 -5.69 8.34
C ALA A 42 -2.52 -5.01 7.02
N LEU A 43 -2.03 -5.54 5.90
CA LEU A 43 -2.26 -4.95 4.59
C LEU A 43 -2.93 -5.95 3.66
N GLU A 44 -4.08 -5.54 3.12
CA GLU A 44 -4.76 -6.20 2.01
C GLU A 44 -4.57 -5.35 0.75
N LEU A 45 -3.94 -5.94 -0.28
CA LEU A 45 -3.71 -5.27 -1.56
C LEU A 45 -4.57 -5.90 -2.65
N SER A 46 -5.35 -5.05 -3.31
CA SER A 46 -5.96 -5.38 -4.60
C SER A 46 -5.06 -4.86 -5.72
N VAL A 47 -4.90 -5.62 -6.81
CA VAL A 47 -4.08 -5.19 -7.95
C VAL A 47 -5.00 -4.87 -9.13
N CYS A 48 -4.90 -3.66 -9.67
CA CYS A 48 -5.58 -3.25 -10.89
C CYS A 48 -4.53 -2.93 -11.97
N ARG A 49 -4.59 -3.63 -13.10
CA ARG A 49 -3.60 -3.46 -14.18
C ARG A 49 -4.00 -2.38 -15.18
N ASP A 50 -5.28 -1.99 -15.18
CA ASP A 50 -5.88 -1.06 -16.13
C ASP A 50 -5.88 0.37 -15.58
N ALA A 51 -4.71 1.00 -15.53
CA ALA A 51 -4.60 2.37 -15.00
C ALA A 51 -5.42 3.39 -15.82
N GLU A 52 -5.60 3.16 -17.12
CA GLU A 52 -6.41 4.00 -18.01
C GLU A 52 -7.89 4.02 -17.62
N MET A 53 -8.44 2.88 -17.17
CA MET A 53 -9.83 2.79 -16.68
C MET A 53 -10.05 3.66 -15.43
N LEU A 54 -8.98 3.89 -14.66
CA LEU A 54 -8.97 4.73 -13.47
C LEU A 54 -8.57 6.17 -13.77
N GLY A 55 -8.33 6.52 -15.04
CA GLY A 55 -7.87 7.85 -15.46
C GLY A 55 -6.46 8.20 -14.97
N ILE A 56 -5.64 7.20 -14.63
CA ILE A 56 -4.28 7.39 -14.10
C ILE A 56 -3.29 7.28 -15.27
N PRO A 57 -2.50 8.34 -15.55
CA PRO A 57 -1.47 8.29 -16.58
C PRO A 57 -0.43 7.22 -16.27
N MET A 58 -0.01 6.43 -17.28
CA MET A 58 0.99 5.38 -17.10
C MET A 58 2.31 5.87 -16.49
N GLN A 59 2.68 7.13 -16.75
CA GLN A 59 3.86 7.79 -16.17
C GLN A 59 3.80 7.94 -14.64
N GLN A 60 2.59 7.89 -14.06
CA GLN A 60 2.37 7.98 -12.61
C GLN A 60 2.27 6.61 -11.96
N THR A 61 2.36 5.53 -12.74
CA THR A 61 2.39 4.15 -12.22
C THR A 61 3.80 3.77 -11.75
N PRO A 62 3.95 2.95 -10.69
CA PRO A 62 2.90 2.37 -9.88
C PRO A 62 2.20 3.42 -9.01
N ALA A 63 0.88 3.35 -8.92
CA ALA A 63 0.05 4.22 -8.09
C ALA A 63 -0.69 3.41 -7.03
N VAL A 64 -0.93 4.01 -5.87
CA VAL A 64 -1.64 3.37 -4.76
C VAL A 64 -2.90 4.17 -4.48
N LEU A 65 -4.02 3.48 -4.37
CA LEU A 65 -5.32 4.05 -4.09
C LEU A 65 -5.82 3.61 -2.71
N LEU A 66 -6.45 4.54 -2.01
CA LEU A 66 -7.22 4.32 -0.80
C LEU A 66 -8.64 4.78 -1.06
N ALA A 67 -9.62 3.88 -0.89
CA ALA A 67 -11.03 4.16 -1.19
C ALA A 67 -11.26 4.82 -2.57
N GLY A 68 -10.55 4.32 -3.59
CA GLY A 68 -10.63 4.84 -4.97
C GLY A 68 -9.88 6.15 -5.24
N ARG A 69 -9.23 6.74 -4.24
CA ARG A 69 -8.44 7.98 -4.40
C ARG A 69 -6.95 7.66 -4.45
N VAL A 70 -6.23 8.25 -5.41
CA VAL A 70 -4.78 8.12 -5.50
C VAL A 70 -4.13 8.80 -4.29
N VAL A 71 -3.38 8.04 -3.51
CA VAL A 71 -2.68 8.51 -2.30
C VAL A 71 -1.15 8.49 -2.46
N LEU A 72 -0.63 7.61 -3.31
CA LEU A 72 0.80 7.55 -3.63
C LEU A 72 0.98 7.30 -5.13
N THR A 73 2.05 7.86 -5.70
CA THR A 73 2.47 7.62 -7.09
C THR A 73 3.97 7.44 -7.19
N GLY A 74 4.40 6.66 -8.18
CA GLY A 74 5.79 6.32 -8.41
C GLY A 74 6.42 5.48 -7.30
N LEU A 75 7.71 5.16 -7.42
CA LEU A 75 8.43 4.29 -6.48
C LEU A 75 8.93 5.04 -5.23
N GLN A 76 8.02 5.39 -4.33
CA GLN A 76 8.33 5.99 -3.02
C GLN A 76 9.20 5.06 -2.15
N ARG A 77 10.05 5.65 -1.31
CA ARG A 77 10.89 4.91 -0.34
C ARG A 77 10.01 4.23 0.72
N THR A 78 10.44 3.09 1.23
CA THR A 78 9.68 2.30 2.23
C THR A 78 9.37 3.13 3.48
N GLU A 79 10.33 3.93 3.93
CA GLU A 79 10.22 4.76 5.14
C GLU A 79 9.16 5.87 4.97
N ALA A 80 9.08 6.45 3.77
CA ALA A 80 8.07 7.46 3.45
C ALA A 80 6.66 6.86 3.41
N ILE A 81 6.53 5.64 2.87
CA ILE A 81 5.27 4.89 2.87
C ILE A 81 4.86 4.55 4.31
N GLU A 82 5.80 4.11 5.14
CA GLU A 82 5.53 3.79 6.55
C GLU A 82 5.07 5.02 7.34
N ALA A 83 5.77 6.16 7.18
CA ALA A 83 5.36 7.41 7.82
C ALA A 83 3.94 7.82 7.39
N TRP A 84 3.63 7.75 6.10
CA TRP A 84 2.30 8.03 5.58
C TRP A 84 1.23 7.07 6.16
N LEU A 85 1.52 5.77 6.26
CA LEU A 85 0.61 4.79 6.86
C LEU A 85 0.35 5.13 8.33
N ARG A 86 1.39 5.49 9.09
CA ARG A 86 1.24 5.91 10.48
C ARG A 86 0.41 7.19 10.58
N GLU A 87 0.66 8.21 9.78
CA GLU A 87 -0.11 9.46 9.82
C GLU A 87 -1.57 9.28 9.42
N THR A 88 -1.83 8.47 8.39
CA THR A 88 -3.18 8.30 7.82
C THR A 88 -4.05 7.36 8.66
N PHE A 89 -3.44 6.35 9.27
CA PHE A 89 -4.13 5.30 10.01
C PHE A 89 -3.70 5.22 11.48
N HIS A 90 -3.05 6.26 12.02
CA HIS A 90 -2.93 6.43 13.45
C HIS A 90 -4.34 6.53 14.02
N THR A 91 -4.81 5.38 14.48
CA THR A 91 -6.04 5.18 15.23
C THR A 91 -6.21 6.29 16.25
N ASP A 92 -7.13 7.19 15.96
CA ASP A 92 -8.26 7.55 16.82
C ASP A 92 -8.16 6.92 18.22
N LYS A 93 -7.34 7.54 19.07
CA LYS A 93 -7.48 7.48 20.53
C LYS A 93 -8.05 8.83 20.95
N GLN A 94 -9.36 9.01 20.79
CA GLN A 94 -10.12 9.91 21.65
C GLN A 94 -11.25 9.12 22.29
#